data_AF-A0A6B2XSG1-F1
#
_entry.id   AF-A0A6B2XSG1-F1
#
_cell.length_a   1.000
_cell.length_b   1.000
_cell.length_c   1.000
_cell.angle_alpha   90.00
_cell.angle_beta   90.00
_cell.angle_gamma   90.00
#
_symmetry.space_group_name_H-M   'P 1'
#
loop_
_entity.id
_entity.type
_entity.pdbx_description
1 polymer ?
#
loop_
_entity_poly.entity_id
_entity_poly.type
_entity_poly.pdbx_seq_one_letter_code
_entity_poly.pdbx_strand_id
1 'polypeptide(L)'
;MTHPASDSAPSPLAAPRRPVTVLAMGSGTRAAVLGGGILPELVRVADVDPGLLVTDFGSACSEDALRQQLAVAVALFTRWGCPPL
;
A
#
# COMPACT_ATOMS: atom_id res chain seq x y z
N MET A 1 -25.05 -39.81 -0.44
CA MET A 1 -24.02 -39.16 -1.30
C MET A 1 -23.46 -38.00 -0.50
N THR A 2 -22.34 -38.22 0.19
CA THR A 2 -21.71 -37.25 1.09
C THR A 2 -20.43 -36.76 0.43
N HIS A 3 -20.36 -35.47 0.09
CA HIS A 3 -19.15 -34.81 -0.38
C HIS A 3 -18.15 -34.72 0.78
N PRO A 4 -16.87 -35.09 0.61
CA PRO A 4 -15.85 -34.72 1.59
C PRO A 4 -15.57 -33.22 1.44
N ALA A 5 -15.69 -32.49 2.55
CA ALA A 5 -15.19 -31.14 2.67
C ALA A 5 -13.66 -31.19 2.56
N SER A 6 -13.11 -30.57 1.53
CA SER A 6 -11.68 -30.27 1.47
C SER A 6 -11.36 -29.28 2.59
N ASP A 7 -10.87 -29.81 3.70
CA ASP A 7 -10.24 -29.03 4.74
C ASP A 7 -8.83 -28.66 4.25
N SER A 8 -8.74 -27.56 3.50
CA SER A 8 -7.46 -26.97 3.14
C SER A 8 -6.84 -26.40 4.41
N ALA A 9 -5.94 -27.18 5.02
CA ALA A 9 -5.13 -26.73 6.14
C ALA A 9 -4.49 -25.35 5.83
N PRO A 10 -4.48 -24.40 6.78
CA PRO A 10 -3.81 -23.12 6.58
C PRO A 10 -2.31 -23.36 6.33
N SER A 11 -1.79 -22.81 5.23
CA SER A 11 -0.36 -22.85 4.91
C SER A 11 0.47 -22.31 6.09
N PRO A 12 1.69 -22.86 6.34
CA PRO A 12 2.55 -22.37 7.40
C PRO A 12 2.76 -20.87 7.21
N LEU A 13 2.40 -20.08 8.23
CA LEU A 13 2.43 -18.62 8.21
C LEU A 13 3.81 -18.16 7.75
N ALA A 14 3.89 -17.68 6.50
CA ALA A 14 5.07 -17.04 5.97
C ALA A 14 5.52 -15.95 6.96
N ALA A 15 6.83 -15.77 7.13
CA ALA A 15 7.38 -14.73 8.00
C ALA A 15 6.66 -13.39 7.74
N PRO A 16 6.38 -12.58 8.78
CA PRO A 16 5.65 -11.32 8.60
C PRO A 16 6.38 -10.45 7.57
N ARG A 17 5.79 -10.31 6.38
CA ARG A 17 6.33 -9.43 5.35
C ARG A 17 5.95 -8.00 5.71
N ARG A 18 6.89 -7.09 5.53
CA ARG A 18 6.60 -5.66 5.66
C ARG A 18 5.51 -5.30 4.65
N PRO A 19 4.49 -4.53 5.04
CA PRO A 19 3.46 -4.12 4.12
C PRO A 19 4.08 -3.15 3.11
N VAL A 20 3.93 -3.45 1.83
CA VAL A 20 4.18 -2.49 0.75
C VAL A 20 3.10 -1.42 0.82
N THR A 21 3.53 -0.19 1.04
CA THR A 21 2.64 0.95 1.27
C THR A 21 2.88 2.02 0.21
N VAL A 22 1.80 2.60 -0.29
CA VAL A 22 1.84 3.72 -1.24
C VAL A 22 1.23 4.96 -0.60
N LEU A 23 1.88 6.11 -0.80
CA LEU A 23 1.41 7.40 -0.29
C LEU A 23 0.49 8.04 -1.32
N ALA A 24 -0.82 8.06 -1.04
CA ALA A 24 -1.81 8.70 -1.89
C ALA A 24 -2.16 10.09 -1.38
N MET A 25 -1.26 11.03 -1.66
CA MET A 25 -1.37 12.44 -1.29
C MET A 25 -0.36 13.31 -2.05
N GLY A 26 -0.60 14.62 -2.10
CA GLY A 26 0.37 15.58 -2.61
C GLY A 26 1.56 15.80 -1.68
N SER A 27 2.67 16.31 -2.23
CA SER A 27 3.93 16.55 -1.51
C SER A 27 3.79 17.49 -0.31
N GLY A 28 2.98 18.54 -0.44
CA GLY A 28 2.66 19.44 0.67
C GLY A 28 1.89 18.76 1.79
N THR A 29 0.96 17.85 1.46
CA THR A 29 0.23 17.05 2.47
C THR A 29 1.16 16.05 3.13
N ARG A 30 2.04 15.39 2.36
CA ARG A 30 3.09 14.51 2.91
C ARG A 30 3.95 15.24 3.92
N ALA A 31 4.44 16.44 3.59
CA ALA A 31 5.26 17.23 4.50
C ALA A 31 4.51 17.66 5.77
N ALA A 32 3.22 18.03 5.64
CA ALA A 32 2.39 18.44 6.76
C ALA A 32 2.01 17.27 7.70
N VAL A 33 1.74 16.09 7.15
CA VAL A 33 1.22 14.92 7.91
C VAL A 33 2.34 13.98 8.37
N LEU A 34 3.35 13.76 7.54
CA LEU A 34 4.47 12.84 7.80
C LEU A 34 5.77 13.58 8.18
N GLY A 35 5.67 14.86 8.52
CA GLY A 35 6.77 15.65 9.07
C GLY A 35 7.17 15.18 10.48
N GLY A 36 8.18 15.84 11.06
CA GLY A 36 8.52 15.69 12.48
C GLY A 36 9.01 14.30 12.93
N GLY A 37 9.48 13.46 12.00
CA GLY A 37 9.98 12.12 12.30
C GLY A 37 9.00 10.97 12.05
N ILE A 38 7.75 11.28 11.66
CA ILE A 38 6.74 10.26 11.36
C ILE A 38 7.11 9.46 10.10
N LEU A 39 7.63 10.12 9.06
CA LEU A 39 8.05 9.43 7.83
C LEU A 39 9.15 8.36 8.07
N PRO A 40 10.23 8.63 8.83
CA PRO A 40 11.17 7.61 9.27
C PRO A 40 10.53 6.43 10.00
N GLU A 41 9.58 6.68 10.91
CA GLU A 41 8.88 5.59 11.62
C GLU A 41 8.02 4.75 10.67
N LEU A 42 7.37 5.38 9.68
CA LEU A 42 6.61 4.65 8.66
C LEU A 42 7.52 3.75 7.81
N VAL A 43 8.66 4.28 7.34
CA VAL A 43 9.70 3.50 6.63
C VAL A 43 10.24 2.37 7.52
N ARG A 44 10.29 2.57 8.84
CA ARG A 44 10.72 1.54 9.80
C ARG A 44 9.73 0.39 9.92
N VAL A 45 8.46 0.53 9.56
CA VAL A 45 7.46 -0.55 9.70
C VAL A 45 6.90 -1.07 8.38
N ALA A 46 7.02 -0.30 7.30
CA ALA A 46 6.47 -0.59 5.99
C ALA A 46 7.51 -0.37 4.88
N ASP A 47 7.35 -1.10 3.79
CA ASP A 47 8.10 -0.82 2.56
C ASP A 47 7.38 0.33 1.85
N VAL A 48 7.89 1.54 2.01
CA VAL A 48 7.32 2.76 1.41
C VAL A 48 8.41 3.47 0.62
N ASP A 49 8.09 3.91 -0.60
CA ASP A 49 8.90 4.88 -1.33
C ASP A 49 8.38 6.29 -1.00
N PRO A 50 9.12 7.11 -0.23
CA PRO A 50 8.67 8.43 0.16
C PRO A 50 8.67 9.46 -0.97
N GLY A 51 9.33 9.15 -2.10
CA GLY A 51 9.35 9.96 -3.32
C GLY A 51 8.19 9.65 -4.26
N LEU A 52 7.62 8.44 -4.17
CA LEU A 52 6.48 8.02 -4.98
C LEU A 52 5.17 8.48 -4.35
N LEU A 53 4.56 9.51 -4.94
CA LEU A 53 3.32 10.11 -4.49
C LEU A 53 2.21 9.94 -5.52
N VAL A 54 1.11 9.33 -5.10
CA VAL A 54 -0.09 9.20 -5.93
C VAL A 54 -1.00 10.38 -5.63
N THR A 55 -1.18 11.23 -6.63
CA THR A 55 -2.09 12.38 -6.56
C THR A 55 -3.31 12.22 -7.45
N ASP A 56 -3.33 11.17 -8.27
CA ASP A 56 -4.49 10.79 -9.08
C ASP A 56 -4.46 9.29 -9.34
N PHE A 57 -5.62 8.65 -9.26
CA PHE A 57 -5.84 7.24 -9.59
C PHE A 57 -6.52 7.05 -10.96
N GLY A 58 -6.91 8.15 -11.63
CA GLY A 58 -7.59 8.14 -12.92
C GLY A 58 -6.69 7.71 -14.09
N SER A 59 -7.26 7.78 -15.31
CA SER A 59 -6.59 7.35 -16.56
C SER A 59 -5.31 8.12 -16.88
N ALA A 60 -5.08 9.27 -16.24
CA ALA A 60 -3.84 10.04 -16.34
C ALA A 60 -2.66 9.41 -15.57
N CYS A 61 -2.92 8.43 -14.71
CA CYS A 61 -1.93 7.59 -14.04
C CYS A 61 -1.27 6.64 -15.06
N SER A 62 -0.44 7.23 -15.91
CA SER A 62 0.13 6.64 -17.13
C SER A 62 1.48 5.98 -16.88
N GLU A 63 2.04 6.13 -15.68
CA GLU A 63 3.36 5.61 -15.34
C GLU A 63 3.25 4.13 -14.95
N ASP A 64 3.83 3.25 -15.78
CA ASP A 64 3.81 1.80 -15.54
C ASP A 64 4.46 1.42 -14.21
N ALA A 65 5.48 2.18 -13.77
CA ALA A 65 6.11 2.00 -12.46
C ALA A 65 5.11 2.21 -11.30
N LEU A 66 4.23 3.21 -11.42
CA LEU A 66 3.21 3.47 -10.41
C LEU A 66 2.12 2.40 -10.41
N ARG A 67 1.71 1.92 -11.59
CA ARG A 67 0.76 0.79 -11.70
C ARG A 67 1.32 -0.48 -11.07
N GLN A 68 2.60 -0.79 -11.31
CA GLN A 68 3.26 -1.94 -10.70
C GLN A 68 3.34 -1.82 -9.19
N GLN A 69 3.67 -0.64 -8.66
CA GLN A 69 3.67 -0.39 -7.22
C GLN A 69 2.27 -0.53 -6.61
N LEU A 70 1.24 0.02 -7.25
CA LEU A 70 -0.15 -0.14 -6.80
C LEU A 70 -0.61 -1.60 -6.85
N ALA A 71 -0.17 -2.39 -7.84
CA ALA A 71 -0.54 -3.79 -7.97
C ALA A 71 0.02 -4.68 -6.84
N VAL A 72 1.14 -4.28 -6.22
CA VAL A 72 1.75 -5.00 -5.09
C VAL A 72 1.49 -4.34 -3.74
N ALA A 73 0.96 -3.12 -3.73
CA ALA A 73 0.64 -2.38 -2.52
C ALA A 73 -0.46 -3.10 -1.74
N VAL A 74 -0.20 -3.35 -0.46
CA VAL A 74 -1.19 -3.94 0.47
C VAL A 74 -1.82 -2.89 1.36
N ALA A 75 -1.25 -1.68 1.41
CA ALA A 75 -1.77 -0.55 2.17
C ALA A 75 -1.67 0.75 1.38
N LEU A 76 -2.73 1.56 1.46
CA LEU A 76 -2.75 2.93 0.95
C LEU A 76 -2.77 3.88 2.14
N PHE A 77 -1.76 4.75 2.23
CA PHE A 77 -1.73 5.82 3.22
C PHE A 77 -2.27 7.09 2.55
N THR A 78 -3.52 7.44 2.84
CA THR A 78 -4.27 8.48 2.12
C THR A 78 -4.97 9.44 3.08
N ARG A 79 -5.23 10.66 2.59
CA ARG A 79 -6.17 11.61 3.24
C ARG A 79 -7.57 11.57 2.61
N TRP A 80 -7.75 10.79 1.54
CA TRP A 80 -8.95 10.83 0.69
C TRP A 80 -9.93 9.68 0.97
N GLY A 81 -9.59 8.79 1.90
CA GLY A 81 -10.31 7.54 2.10
C GLY A 81 -9.81 6.44 1.15
N CYS A 82 -10.56 5.34 1.06
CA CYS A 82 -10.28 4.26 0.12
C CYS A 82 -10.86 4.63 -1.26
N PRO A 83 -10.03 4.75 -2.32
CA PRO A 83 -10.57 4.95 -3.67
C PRO A 83 -11.41 3.73 -4.09
N PRO A 84 -12.44 3.91 -4.94
CA PRO A 84 -13.10 2.76 -5.58
C PRO A 84 -12.06 1.99 -6.40
N LEU A 85 -11.96 0.68 -6.14
CA LEU A 85 -11.08 -0.25 -6.85
C LEU A 85 -11.77 -0.83 -8.09
#